data_AF-A0A534K5V9-F1
#
_entry.id   AF-A0A534K5V9-F1
#
_cell.length_a   1.000
_cell.length_b   1.000
_cell.length_c   1.000
_cell.angle_alpha   90.00
_cell.angle_beta   90.00
_cell.angle_gamma   90.00
#
_symmetry.space_group_name_H-M   'P 1'
#
loop_
_entity.id
_entity.type
_entity.pdbx_description
1 polymer ?
#
loop_
_entity_poly.entity_id
_entity_poly.type
_entity_poly.pdbx_seq_one_letter_code
_entity_poly.pdbx_strand_id
1 'polypeptide(L)'
;MASEKPTPALLDSVKASATKFKEIKSTLDARQRELETLKGDIESQRGELEAQMNRFRSEREEFEREKGQVQAARSLAERDLAGARIDREKISTEEKRVQDWARTLNEREKAIKEAEDRLRRVELELTDHLKDSEGKIQALVEREQLSAQRERALAETIGRLSTMEKGLAERDRKLAAREEELIKLQNERLNAMEARERELLKISEEMFARQKESAAQHESFVELQTTLREELTQLASQREMLAVKEKSLLDAEKYLAAALEAGGLELPTEPEEAAPPPPPIVERPPRPPTPSQAPPAPASETLRHELLEEEEGEKPKVSRADALERMTRALETAKRARDTGRNVSDIRKALKQARAAFESGDYDTASRLADEILRELEAVPIPR
;
A
#
# COMPACT_ATOMS: atom_id res chain seq x y z
N MET A 1 28.26 33.05 211.68
CA MET A 1 29.37 34.02 211.74
C MET A 1 29.65 34.56 210.35
N ALA A 2 30.28 35.74 210.25
CA ALA A 2 30.61 36.50 209.03
C ALA A 2 31.09 35.65 207.84
N SER A 3 30.71 35.89 206.57
CA SER A 3 30.63 37.14 205.77
C SER A 3 31.99 37.60 205.22
N GLU A 4 32.22 37.41 203.92
CA GLU A 4 32.63 38.49 203.01
C GLU A 4 32.33 38.17 201.53
N LYS A 5 32.56 39.14 200.62
CA LYS A 5 31.91 39.20 199.29
C LYS A 5 32.91 38.97 198.13
N PRO A 6 32.51 38.30 197.03
CA PRO A 6 33.29 38.32 195.79
C PRO A 6 33.26 39.72 195.16
N THR A 7 34.37 40.15 194.57
CA THR A 7 34.49 41.46 193.92
C THR A 7 33.85 41.46 192.51
N PRO A 8 33.07 42.49 192.14
CA PRO A 8 32.25 42.44 190.92
C PRO A 8 33.04 42.51 189.61
N ALA A 9 34.22 43.14 189.62
CA ALA A 9 34.97 43.49 188.40
C ALA A 9 35.37 42.29 187.51
N LEU A 10 35.63 41.11 188.10
CA LEU A 10 35.99 39.91 187.32
C LEU A 10 34.80 39.22 186.68
N LEU A 11 33.63 39.26 187.31
CA LEU A 11 32.39 38.75 186.70
C LEU A 11 31.95 39.63 185.54
N ASP A 12 32.10 40.95 185.67
CA ASP A 12 31.72 41.87 184.60
C ASP A 12 32.75 41.92 183.46
N SER A 13 34.05 41.68 183.71
CA SER A 13 35.03 41.53 182.63
C SER A 13 34.86 40.21 181.86
N VAL A 14 34.52 39.11 182.52
CA VAL A 14 34.18 37.83 181.86
C VAL A 14 32.83 37.91 181.14
N LYS A 15 31.84 38.63 181.66
CA LYS A 15 30.62 38.96 180.89
C LYS A 15 30.95 39.83 179.68
N ALA A 16 31.83 40.84 179.81
CA ALA A 16 32.19 41.73 178.71
C ALA A 16 33.03 41.03 177.62
N SER A 17 33.86 40.04 177.98
CA SER A 17 34.52 39.19 176.98
C SER A 17 33.53 38.19 176.36
N ALA A 18 32.58 37.64 177.13
CA ALA A 18 31.54 36.76 176.61
C ALA A 18 30.54 37.49 175.69
N THR A 19 30.17 38.75 175.98
CA THR A 19 29.35 39.57 175.07
C THR A 19 30.12 39.91 173.82
N LYS A 20 31.38 40.35 173.91
CA LYS A 20 32.25 40.57 172.74
C LYS A 20 32.45 39.30 171.92
N PHE A 21 32.60 38.13 172.54
CA PHE A 21 32.73 36.87 171.81
C PHE A 21 31.41 36.44 171.15
N LYS A 22 30.27 36.72 171.80
CA LYS A 22 28.92 36.51 171.24
C LYS A 22 28.61 37.50 170.11
N GLU A 23 29.11 38.72 170.19
CA GLU A 23 29.02 39.77 169.18
C GLU A 23 29.92 39.46 167.97
N ILE A 24 31.20 39.11 168.20
CA ILE A 24 32.11 38.59 167.17
C ILE A 24 31.50 37.36 166.50
N LYS A 25 30.97 36.39 167.27
CA LYS A 25 30.23 35.26 166.71
C LYS A 25 29.01 35.72 165.90
N SER A 26 28.22 36.66 166.38
CA SER A 26 27.08 37.20 165.61
C SER A 26 27.52 37.85 164.30
N THR A 27 28.66 38.56 164.26
CA THR A 27 29.22 39.14 163.03
C THR A 27 29.85 38.09 162.11
N LEU A 28 30.37 36.99 162.66
CA LEU A 28 30.89 35.86 161.90
C LEU A 28 29.74 35.03 161.30
N ASP A 29 28.71 34.74 162.09
CA ASP A 29 27.47 34.08 161.64
C ASP A 29 26.73 34.98 160.61
N ALA A 30 26.84 36.31 160.70
CA ALA A 30 26.31 37.24 159.69
C ALA A 30 27.15 37.19 158.40
N ARG A 31 28.48 37.38 158.49
CA ARG A 31 29.40 37.29 157.34
C ARG A 31 29.40 35.93 156.66
N GLN A 32 29.19 34.85 157.41
CA GLN A 32 29.07 33.53 156.83
C GLN A 32 27.77 33.41 156.02
N ARG A 33 26.64 33.96 156.49
CA ARG A 33 25.43 34.06 155.67
C ARG A 33 25.62 34.94 154.44
N GLU A 34 26.32 36.08 154.57
CA GLU A 34 26.67 36.96 153.44
C GLU A 34 27.54 36.23 152.40
N LEU A 35 28.52 35.43 152.84
CA LEU A 35 29.34 34.60 151.97
C LEU A 35 28.56 33.43 151.36
N GLU A 36 27.61 32.84 152.09
CA GLU A 36 26.72 31.80 151.58
C GLU A 36 25.74 32.35 150.53
N THR A 37 25.19 33.56 150.71
CA THR A 37 24.38 34.25 149.69
C THR A 37 25.22 34.64 148.48
N LEU A 38 26.37 35.29 148.67
CA LEU A 38 27.25 35.69 147.56
C LEU A 38 27.79 34.49 146.77
N LYS A 39 28.02 33.36 147.45
CA LYS A 39 28.36 32.10 146.80
C LYS A 39 27.19 31.57 145.97
N GLY A 40 25.96 31.60 146.51
CA GLY A 40 24.74 31.25 145.78
C GLY A 40 24.50 32.15 144.55
N ASP A 41 24.78 33.44 144.66
CA ASP A 41 24.68 34.41 143.55
C ASP A 41 25.76 34.17 142.48
N ILE A 42 26.97 33.77 142.86
CA ILE A 42 28.03 33.39 141.92
C ILE A 42 27.71 32.04 141.25
N GLU A 43 27.12 31.10 141.98
CA GLU A 43 26.71 29.79 141.45
C GLU A 43 25.49 29.92 140.50
N SER A 44 24.54 30.81 140.79
CA SER A 44 23.42 31.13 139.89
C SER A 44 23.89 31.87 138.63
N GLN A 45 24.72 32.91 138.76
CA GLN A 45 25.31 33.62 137.61
C GLN A 45 26.14 32.68 136.72
N ARG A 46 26.87 31.72 137.29
CA ARG A 46 27.56 30.67 136.52
C ARG A 46 26.58 29.78 135.78
N GLY A 47 25.53 29.30 136.44
CA GLY A 47 24.47 28.50 135.81
C GLY A 47 23.76 29.25 134.67
N GLU A 48 23.50 30.55 134.83
CA GLU A 48 22.94 31.40 133.78
C GLU A 48 23.89 31.60 132.60
N LEU A 49 25.18 31.86 132.85
CA LEU A 49 26.19 31.98 131.80
C LEU A 49 26.43 30.66 131.07
N GLU A 50 26.43 29.52 131.77
CA GLU A 50 26.51 28.20 131.15
C GLU A 50 25.25 27.88 130.32
N ALA A 51 24.05 28.25 130.80
CA ALA A 51 22.83 28.13 130.04
C ALA A 51 22.84 29.01 128.78
N GLN A 52 23.32 30.26 128.86
CA GLN A 52 23.50 31.14 127.69
C GLN A 52 24.54 30.57 126.70
N MET A 53 25.69 30.11 127.19
CA MET A 53 26.72 29.48 126.35
C MET A 53 26.23 28.21 125.63
N ASN A 54 25.36 27.43 126.29
CA ASN A 54 24.76 26.26 125.68
C ASN A 54 23.67 26.63 124.65
N ARG A 55 22.88 27.69 124.88
CA ARG A 55 21.94 28.23 123.87
C ARG A 55 22.65 28.78 122.64
N PHE A 56 23.66 29.63 122.81
CA PHE A 56 24.46 30.13 121.69
C PHE A 56 25.20 29.01 120.94
N ARG A 57 25.50 27.87 121.59
CA ARG A 57 26.01 26.68 120.90
C ARG A 57 24.92 26.02 120.06
N SER A 58 23.73 25.75 120.60
CA SER A 58 22.63 25.12 119.83
C SER A 58 22.17 26.01 118.67
N GLU A 59 21.96 27.31 118.91
CA GLU A 59 21.60 28.30 117.88
C GLU A 59 22.64 28.35 116.75
N ARG A 60 23.94 28.27 117.08
CA ARG A 60 25.02 28.24 116.08
C ARG A 60 25.05 26.93 115.28
N GLU A 61 24.78 25.79 115.91
CA GLU A 61 24.66 24.52 115.21
C GLU A 61 23.42 24.49 114.30
N GLU A 62 22.29 25.05 114.74
CA GLU A 62 21.07 25.20 113.96
C GLU A 62 21.30 26.11 112.75
N PHE A 63 21.93 27.28 112.95
CA PHE A 63 22.30 28.18 111.87
C PHE A 63 23.23 27.53 110.83
N GLU A 64 24.22 26.74 111.24
CA GLU A 64 25.09 26.01 110.29
C GLU A 64 24.33 24.88 109.56
N ARG A 65 23.34 24.22 110.20
CA ARG A 65 22.44 23.27 109.53
C ARG A 65 21.56 23.98 108.48
N GLU A 66 20.91 25.09 108.84
CA GLU A 66 20.08 25.88 107.93
C GLU A 66 20.89 26.44 106.75
N LYS A 67 22.06 27.02 107.03
CA LYS A 67 23.02 27.49 106.02
C LYS A 67 23.44 26.37 105.07
N GLY A 68 23.67 25.16 105.58
CA GLY A 68 23.91 23.97 104.76
C GLY A 68 22.72 23.58 103.88
N GLN A 69 21.50 23.61 104.42
CA GLN A 69 20.26 23.36 103.66
C GLN A 69 20.03 24.43 102.57
N VAL A 70 20.25 25.71 102.86
CA VAL A 70 20.14 26.81 101.91
C VAL A 70 21.20 26.70 100.80
N GLN A 71 22.43 26.30 101.12
CA GLN A 71 23.46 26.02 100.11
C GLN A 71 23.08 24.81 99.23
N ALA A 72 22.55 23.74 99.82
CA ALA A 72 22.06 22.58 99.08
C ALA A 72 20.90 22.95 98.15
N ALA A 73 19.87 23.63 98.65
CA ALA A 73 18.72 24.10 97.89
C ALA A 73 19.11 25.06 96.76
N ARG A 74 20.03 26.00 97.02
CA ARG A 74 20.61 26.87 95.99
C ARG A 74 21.32 26.05 94.91
N SER A 75 22.12 25.05 95.28
CA SER A 75 22.81 24.21 94.31
C SER A 75 21.84 23.39 93.45
N LEU A 76 20.67 23.00 93.98
CA LEU A 76 19.62 22.33 93.22
C LEU A 76 18.98 23.32 92.23
N ALA A 77 18.53 24.49 92.70
CA ALA A 77 17.98 25.53 91.83
C ALA A 77 18.94 25.97 90.71
N GLU A 78 20.25 26.04 90.98
CA GLU A 78 21.26 26.33 89.95
C GLU A 78 21.40 25.21 88.90
N ARG A 79 21.23 23.93 89.28
CA ARG A 79 21.15 22.79 88.34
C ARG A 79 19.85 22.82 87.54
N ASP A 80 18.72 23.07 88.20
CA ASP A 80 17.40 23.10 87.56
C ASP A 80 17.30 24.25 86.54
N LEU A 81 17.86 25.42 86.87
CA LEU A 81 18.00 26.55 85.94
C LEU A 81 18.95 26.24 84.77
N ALA A 82 19.99 25.41 84.97
CA ALA A 82 20.85 24.96 83.88
C ALA A 82 20.11 23.96 82.95
N GLY A 83 19.38 23.00 83.53
CA GLY A 83 18.51 22.08 82.77
C GLY A 83 17.46 22.82 81.94
N ALA A 84 16.71 23.73 82.56
CA ALA A 84 15.68 24.53 81.89
C ALA A 84 16.25 25.41 80.76
N ARG A 85 17.51 25.87 80.83
CA ARG A 85 18.18 26.56 79.72
C ARG A 85 18.48 25.61 78.56
N ILE A 86 19.06 24.45 78.86
CA ILE A 86 19.37 23.41 77.87
C ILE A 86 18.11 22.92 77.15
N ASP A 87 17.03 22.68 77.88
CA ASP A 87 15.77 22.22 77.30
C ASP A 87 15.06 23.32 76.50
N ARG A 88 15.14 24.58 76.92
CA ARG A 88 14.69 25.73 76.11
C ARG A 88 15.48 25.85 74.80
N GLU A 89 16.77 25.58 74.81
CA GLU A 89 17.60 25.58 73.61
C GLU A 89 17.20 24.43 72.66
N LYS A 90 17.05 23.20 73.16
CA LYS A 90 16.52 22.07 72.40
C LYS A 90 15.18 22.40 71.75
N ILE A 91 14.22 22.93 72.53
CA ILE A 91 12.90 23.34 72.04
C ILE A 91 13.03 24.38 70.92
N SER A 92 13.92 25.37 71.04
CA SER A 92 14.14 26.36 69.97
C SER A 92 14.79 25.76 68.71
N THR A 93 15.65 24.74 68.83
CA THR A 93 16.18 24.02 67.66
C THR A 93 15.13 23.17 66.96
N GLU A 94 14.24 22.52 67.73
CA GLU A 94 13.13 21.73 67.20
C GLU A 94 12.04 22.61 66.57
N GLU A 95 11.74 23.76 67.19
CA GLU A 95 10.81 24.76 66.63
C GLU A 95 11.28 25.23 65.24
N LYS A 96 12.58 25.56 65.09
CA LYS A 96 13.17 25.92 63.79
C LYS A 96 13.06 24.77 62.78
N ARG A 97 13.37 23.54 63.19
CA ARG A 97 13.25 22.35 62.34
C ARG A 97 11.81 22.15 61.84
N VAL A 98 10.82 22.33 62.71
CA VAL A 98 9.39 22.27 62.35
C VAL A 98 8.99 23.42 61.42
N GLN A 99 9.48 24.64 61.64
CA GLN A 99 9.25 25.78 60.73
C GLN A 99 9.84 25.52 59.32
N ASP A 100 11.03 24.93 59.21
CA ASP A 100 11.65 24.60 57.92
C ASP A 100 10.98 23.41 57.23
N TRP A 101 10.47 22.44 58.00
CA TRP A 101 9.60 21.39 57.48
C TRP A 101 8.27 21.95 56.96
N ALA A 102 7.67 22.93 57.64
CA ALA A 102 6.45 23.60 57.17
C ALA A 102 6.70 24.41 55.88
N ARG A 103 7.83 25.12 55.77
CA ARG A 103 8.25 25.82 54.55
C ARG A 103 8.40 24.86 53.37
N THR A 104 9.21 23.81 53.54
CA THR A 104 9.50 22.84 52.48
C THR A 104 8.27 21.99 52.09
N LEU A 105 7.32 21.78 53.00
CA LEU A 105 6.02 21.18 52.68
C LEU A 105 5.17 22.10 51.79
N ASN A 106 5.06 23.38 52.14
CA ASN A 106 4.30 24.38 51.38
C ASN A 106 4.92 24.63 49.98
N GLU A 107 6.24 24.64 49.88
CA GLU A 107 6.97 24.68 48.60
C GLU A 107 6.66 23.47 47.72
N ARG A 108 6.62 22.27 48.30
CA ARG A 108 6.22 21.04 47.59
C ARG A 108 4.76 21.07 47.17
N GLU A 109 3.85 21.53 48.03
CA GLU A 109 2.42 21.67 47.70
C GLU A 109 2.23 22.64 46.52
N LYS A 110 2.95 23.77 46.50
CA LYS A 110 2.98 24.69 45.35
C LYS A 110 3.52 24.02 44.08
N ALA A 111 4.65 23.32 44.18
CA ALA A 111 5.27 22.63 43.04
C ALA A 111 4.36 21.52 42.46
N ILE A 112 3.60 20.83 43.31
CA ILE A 112 2.58 19.84 42.91
C ILE A 112 1.43 20.53 42.18
N LYS A 113 0.85 21.61 42.71
CA LYS A 113 -0.22 22.36 42.04
C LYS A 113 0.22 22.91 40.68
N GLU A 114 1.43 23.43 40.58
CA GLU A 114 2.00 23.83 39.29
C GLU A 114 2.21 22.64 38.33
N ALA A 115 2.48 21.43 38.84
CA ALA A 115 2.60 20.22 38.03
C ALA A 115 1.24 19.72 37.54
N GLU A 116 0.21 19.75 38.39
CA GLU A 116 -1.19 19.48 38.01
C GLU A 116 -1.66 20.46 36.93
N ASP A 117 -1.41 21.77 37.08
CA ASP A 117 -1.80 22.77 36.10
C ASP A 117 -1.01 22.69 34.79
N ARG A 118 0.22 22.14 34.80
CA ARG A 118 0.96 21.77 33.59
C ARG A 118 0.35 20.52 32.94
N LEU A 119 0.00 19.50 33.72
CA LEU A 119 -0.63 18.28 33.26
C LEU A 119 -1.98 18.56 32.58
N ARG A 120 -2.87 19.34 33.23
CA ARG A 120 -4.17 19.77 32.69
C ARG A 120 -4.07 20.47 31.33
N ARG A 121 -3.01 21.26 31.10
CA ARG A 121 -2.76 21.91 29.80
C ARG A 121 -2.38 20.89 28.73
N VAL A 122 -1.47 19.98 29.05
CA VAL A 122 -1.07 18.90 28.13
C VAL A 122 -2.24 17.95 27.82
N GLU A 123 -3.11 17.67 28.80
CA GLU A 123 -4.35 16.90 28.59
C GLU A 123 -5.32 17.61 27.63
N LEU A 124 -5.48 18.94 27.74
CA LEU A 124 -6.27 19.74 26.80
C LEU A 124 -5.62 19.79 25.40
N GLU A 125 -4.32 20.06 25.31
CA GLU A 125 -3.56 20.08 24.06
C GLU A 125 -3.63 18.73 23.31
N LEU A 126 -3.48 17.60 24.03
CA LEU A 126 -3.66 16.26 23.48
C LEU A 126 -5.10 15.99 23.04
N THR A 127 -6.09 16.43 23.84
CA THR A 127 -7.52 16.27 23.53
C THR A 127 -7.92 17.04 22.26
N ASP A 128 -7.39 18.25 22.08
CA ASP A 128 -7.64 19.04 20.89
C ASP A 128 -6.86 18.51 19.69
N HIS A 129 -5.61 18.07 19.84
CA HIS A 129 -4.88 17.36 18.79
C HIS A 129 -5.56 16.06 18.33
N LEU A 130 -6.22 15.33 19.24
CA LEU A 130 -7.01 14.15 18.90
C LEU A 130 -8.20 14.53 18.01
N LYS A 131 -9.04 15.51 18.42
CA LYS A 131 -10.15 16.02 17.58
C LYS A 131 -9.66 16.50 16.22
N ASP A 132 -8.54 17.22 16.19
CA ASP A 132 -7.90 17.71 14.98
C ASP A 132 -7.46 16.56 14.05
N SER A 133 -7.04 15.43 14.62
CA SER A 133 -6.67 14.23 13.86
C SER A 133 -7.90 13.45 13.38
N GLU A 134 -8.95 13.35 14.19
CA GLU A 134 -10.23 12.73 13.84
C GLU A 134 -10.89 13.47 12.67
N GLY A 135 -10.94 14.80 12.72
CA GLY A 135 -11.48 15.62 11.61
C GLY A 135 -10.66 15.47 10.31
N LYS A 136 -9.33 15.35 10.40
CA LYS A 136 -8.47 15.06 9.23
C LYS A 136 -8.69 13.66 8.67
N ILE A 137 -8.93 12.66 9.53
CA ILE A 137 -9.27 11.29 9.13
C ILE A 137 -10.65 11.27 8.46
N GLN A 138 -11.66 11.96 9.01
CA GLN A 138 -12.99 12.08 8.42
C GLN A 138 -12.93 12.71 7.02
N ALA A 139 -12.21 13.82 6.84
CA ALA A 139 -12.03 14.46 5.54
C ALA A 139 -11.29 13.57 4.52
N LEU A 140 -10.37 12.71 4.96
CA LEU A 140 -9.74 11.70 4.10
C LEU A 140 -10.72 10.58 3.72
N VAL A 141 -11.57 10.12 4.64
CA VAL A 141 -12.61 9.13 4.37
C VAL A 141 -13.67 9.66 3.39
N GLU A 142 -14.12 10.91 3.53
CA GLU A 142 -15.02 11.56 2.58
C GLU A 142 -14.39 11.67 1.19
N ARG A 143 -13.12 12.09 1.11
CA ARG A 143 -12.37 12.14 -0.15
C ARG A 143 -12.26 10.75 -0.81
N GLU A 144 -12.01 9.71 -0.02
CA GLU A 144 -11.90 8.33 -0.50
C GLU A 144 -13.25 7.81 -1.03
N GLN A 145 -14.35 8.10 -0.32
CA GLN A 145 -15.70 7.79 -0.78
C GLN A 145 -16.01 8.48 -2.13
N LEU A 146 -15.60 9.74 -2.30
CA LEU A 146 -15.73 10.47 -3.57
C LEU A 146 -14.84 9.88 -4.68
N SER A 147 -13.65 9.35 -4.36
CA SER A 147 -12.81 8.63 -5.33
C SER A 147 -13.50 7.34 -5.79
N ALA A 148 -13.94 6.51 -4.83
CA ALA A 148 -14.64 5.27 -5.12
C ALA A 148 -16.00 5.49 -5.83
N GLN A 149 -16.65 6.64 -5.67
CA GLN A 149 -17.83 7.00 -6.47
C GLN A 149 -17.45 7.30 -7.94
N ARG A 150 -16.35 8.03 -8.18
CA ARG A 150 -15.84 8.30 -9.54
C ARG A 150 -15.38 7.01 -10.23
N GLU A 151 -14.70 6.11 -9.52
CA GLU A 151 -14.28 4.81 -10.04
C GLU A 151 -15.45 3.93 -10.45
N ARG A 152 -16.53 3.88 -9.64
CA ARG A 152 -17.78 3.18 -10.02
C ARG A 152 -18.41 3.80 -11.27
N ALA A 153 -18.49 5.12 -11.36
CA ALA A 153 -19.02 5.81 -12.54
C ALA A 153 -18.16 5.53 -13.80
N LEU A 154 -16.83 5.50 -13.67
CA LEU A 154 -15.92 5.12 -14.76
C LEU A 154 -16.14 3.66 -15.18
N ALA A 155 -16.24 2.72 -14.23
CA ALA A 155 -16.54 1.32 -14.50
C ALA A 155 -17.88 1.13 -15.23
N GLU A 156 -18.92 1.90 -14.86
CA GLU A 156 -20.17 1.94 -15.62
C GLU A 156 -19.98 2.44 -17.06
N THR A 157 -19.22 3.52 -17.29
CA THR A 157 -18.97 4.01 -18.65
C THR A 157 -18.18 3.01 -19.49
N ILE A 158 -17.20 2.33 -18.92
CA ILE A 158 -16.44 1.23 -19.57
C ILE A 158 -17.39 0.07 -19.91
N GLY A 159 -18.31 -0.29 -19.01
CA GLY A 159 -19.35 -1.29 -19.27
C GLY A 159 -20.25 -0.93 -20.45
N ARG A 160 -20.70 0.33 -20.53
CA ARG A 160 -21.53 0.86 -21.64
C ARG A 160 -20.75 0.91 -22.96
N LEU A 161 -19.46 1.25 -22.93
CA LEU A 161 -18.60 1.22 -24.12
C LEU A 161 -18.38 -0.22 -24.61
N SER A 162 -18.15 -1.19 -23.71
CA SER A 162 -17.99 -2.60 -24.10
C SER A 162 -19.27 -3.23 -24.67
N THR A 163 -20.47 -2.80 -24.26
CA THR A 163 -21.72 -3.25 -24.91
C THR A 163 -21.92 -2.59 -26.26
N MET A 164 -21.53 -1.32 -26.44
CA MET A 164 -21.51 -0.68 -27.76
C MET A 164 -20.52 -1.36 -28.72
N GLU A 165 -19.29 -1.62 -28.27
CA GLU A 165 -18.23 -2.33 -29.01
C GLU A 165 -18.71 -3.71 -29.50
N LYS A 166 -19.28 -4.53 -28.61
CA LYS A 166 -19.88 -5.83 -28.98
C LYS A 166 -20.98 -5.68 -30.01
N GLY A 167 -21.82 -4.64 -29.87
CA GLY A 167 -22.87 -4.33 -30.83
C GLY A 167 -22.38 -3.79 -32.18
N LEU A 168 -21.20 -3.16 -32.24
CA LEU A 168 -20.54 -2.81 -33.51
C LEU A 168 -19.99 -4.06 -34.17
N ALA A 169 -19.20 -4.86 -33.47
CA ALA A 169 -18.65 -6.12 -33.98
C ALA A 169 -19.74 -7.13 -34.42
N GLU A 170 -20.96 -7.06 -33.87
CA GLU A 170 -22.11 -7.83 -34.37
C GLU A 170 -22.70 -7.27 -35.68
N ARG A 171 -22.73 -5.94 -35.84
CA ARG A 171 -23.12 -5.29 -37.10
C ARG A 171 -22.09 -5.57 -38.20
N ASP A 172 -20.81 -5.49 -37.89
CA ASP A 172 -19.72 -5.69 -38.87
C ASP A 172 -19.75 -7.12 -39.42
N ARG A 173 -19.94 -8.13 -38.56
CA ARG A 173 -20.19 -9.52 -39.00
C ARG A 173 -21.43 -9.66 -39.88
N LYS A 174 -22.51 -8.91 -39.59
CA LYS A 174 -23.75 -8.90 -40.39
C LYS A 174 -23.61 -8.14 -41.70
N LEU A 175 -22.67 -7.21 -41.82
CA LEU A 175 -22.33 -6.55 -43.08
C LEU A 175 -21.45 -7.47 -43.93
N ALA A 176 -20.38 -8.03 -43.38
CA ALA A 176 -19.52 -9.00 -44.07
C ALA A 176 -20.31 -10.21 -44.62
N ALA A 177 -21.25 -10.76 -43.84
CA ALA A 177 -22.13 -11.83 -44.31
C ALA A 177 -23.00 -11.43 -45.53
N ARG A 178 -23.50 -10.19 -45.56
CA ARG A 178 -24.27 -9.65 -46.70
C ARG A 178 -23.39 -9.35 -47.91
N GLU A 179 -22.17 -8.90 -47.69
CA GLU A 179 -21.17 -8.70 -48.75
C GLU A 179 -20.79 -10.04 -49.38
N GLU A 180 -20.58 -11.09 -48.59
CA GLU A 180 -20.44 -12.46 -49.09
C GLU A 180 -21.68 -12.93 -49.87
N GLU A 181 -22.90 -12.69 -49.40
CA GLU A 181 -24.14 -13.03 -50.11
C GLU A 181 -24.24 -12.30 -51.46
N LEU A 182 -23.88 -11.01 -51.51
CA LEU A 182 -23.85 -10.25 -52.76
C LEU A 182 -22.78 -10.77 -53.74
N ILE A 183 -21.59 -11.15 -53.25
CA ILE A 183 -20.53 -11.75 -54.07
C ILE A 183 -20.97 -13.12 -54.60
N LYS A 184 -21.63 -13.95 -53.79
CA LYS A 184 -22.19 -15.24 -54.21
C LYS A 184 -23.23 -15.05 -55.31
N LEU A 185 -24.19 -14.15 -55.14
CA LEU A 185 -25.22 -13.82 -56.15
C LEU A 185 -24.62 -13.21 -57.44
N GLN A 186 -23.55 -12.42 -57.35
CA GLN A 186 -22.83 -11.90 -58.52
C GLN A 186 -22.12 -13.03 -59.29
N ASN A 187 -21.45 -13.93 -58.58
CA ASN A 187 -20.77 -15.08 -59.19
C ASN A 187 -21.77 -16.09 -59.79
N GLU A 188 -22.89 -16.36 -59.12
CA GLU A 188 -23.99 -17.18 -59.66
C GLU A 188 -24.56 -16.57 -60.95
N ARG A 189 -24.79 -15.26 -60.96
CA ARG A 189 -25.24 -14.54 -62.17
C ARG A 189 -24.20 -14.60 -63.29
N LEU A 190 -22.90 -14.46 -62.98
CA LEU A 190 -21.82 -14.55 -63.96
C LEU A 190 -21.77 -15.96 -64.56
N ASN A 191 -21.72 -17.00 -63.71
CA ASN A 191 -21.73 -18.41 -64.13
C ASN A 191 -22.95 -18.74 -65.01
N ALA A 192 -24.14 -18.20 -64.68
CA ALA A 192 -25.35 -18.38 -65.48
C ALA A 192 -25.30 -17.64 -66.83
N MET A 193 -24.58 -16.51 -66.93
CA MET A 193 -24.32 -15.83 -68.20
C MET A 193 -23.30 -16.60 -69.05
N GLU A 194 -22.19 -17.04 -68.46
CA GLU A 194 -21.20 -17.87 -69.17
C GLU A 194 -21.80 -19.20 -69.65
N ALA A 195 -22.69 -19.82 -68.87
CA ALA A 195 -23.39 -21.04 -69.27
C ALA A 195 -24.24 -20.80 -70.53
N ARG A 196 -24.99 -19.69 -70.57
CA ARG A 196 -25.77 -19.28 -71.76
C ARG A 196 -24.87 -18.92 -72.94
N GLU A 197 -23.72 -18.31 -72.71
CA GLU A 197 -22.74 -18.02 -73.76
C GLU A 197 -22.17 -19.32 -74.35
N ARG A 198 -21.81 -20.30 -73.52
CA ARG A 198 -21.40 -21.65 -73.95
C ARG A 198 -22.51 -22.38 -74.71
N GLU A 199 -23.78 -22.24 -74.29
CA GLU A 199 -24.94 -22.77 -75.02
C GLU A 199 -25.14 -22.09 -76.38
N LEU A 200 -25.03 -20.76 -76.46
CA LEU A 200 -25.14 -20.00 -77.72
C LEU A 200 -24.00 -20.33 -78.69
N LEU A 201 -22.77 -20.42 -78.20
CA LEU A 201 -21.61 -20.87 -78.97
C LEU A 201 -21.86 -22.27 -79.53
N LYS A 202 -22.26 -23.22 -78.69
CA LYS A 202 -22.58 -24.58 -79.11
C LYS A 202 -23.73 -24.63 -80.14
N ILE A 203 -24.78 -23.83 -79.97
CA ILE A 203 -25.86 -23.72 -80.97
C ILE A 203 -25.32 -23.16 -82.29
N SER A 204 -24.41 -22.19 -82.26
CA SER A 204 -23.78 -21.64 -83.47
C SER A 204 -22.87 -22.66 -84.17
N GLU A 205 -22.14 -23.48 -83.41
CA GLU A 205 -21.33 -24.59 -83.92
C GLU A 205 -22.21 -25.69 -84.53
N GLU A 206 -23.29 -26.09 -83.86
CA GLU A 206 -24.28 -27.06 -84.39
C GLU A 206 -24.95 -26.52 -85.66
N MET A 207 -25.28 -25.22 -85.73
CA MET A 207 -25.85 -24.59 -86.91
C MET A 207 -24.85 -24.51 -88.07
N PHE A 208 -23.59 -24.15 -87.82
CA PHE A 208 -22.54 -24.13 -88.84
C PHE A 208 -22.22 -25.54 -89.35
N ALA A 209 -22.20 -26.54 -88.46
CA ALA A 209 -22.05 -27.95 -88.83
C ALA A 209 -23.20 -28.42 -89.74
N ARG A 210 -24.46 -28.14 -89.38
CA ARG A 210 -25.64 -28.44 -90.22
C ARG A 210 -25.62 -27.68 -91.55
N GLN A 211 -25.17 -26.43 -91.57
CA GLN A 211 -25.04 -25.64 -92.80
C GLN A 211 -23.97 -26.25 -93.71
N LYS A 212 -22.84 -26.70 -93.16
CA LYS A 212 -21.77 -27.38 -93.91
C LYS A 212 -22.23 -28.76 -94.42
N GLU A 213 -22.98 -29.51 -93.62
CA GLU A 213 -23.57 -30.79 -94.03
C GLU A 213 -24.59 -30.58 -95.16
N SER A 214 -25.49 -29.60 -95.02
CA SER A 214 -26.44 -29.20 -96.06
C SER A 214 -25.73 -28.69 -97.33
N ALA A 215 -24.62 -27.97 -97.21
CA ALA A 215 -23.81 -27.58 -98.37
C ALA A 215 -23.23 -28.81 -99.10
N ALA A 216 -22.65 -29.77 -98.38
CA ALA A 216 -22.15 -31.01 -98.98
C ALA A 216 -23.27 -31.90 -99.58
N GLN A 217 -24.47 -31.88 -98.99
CA GLN A 217 -25.67 -32.52 -99.56
C GLN A 217 -26.14 -31.80 -100.84
N HIS A 218 -26.01 -30.48 -100.92
CA HIS A 218 -26.31 -29.72 -102.13
C HIS A 218 -25.22 -29.90 -103.21
N GLU A 219 -23.94 -29.96 -102.84
CA GLU A 219 -22.83 -30.27 -103.75
C GLU A 219 -23.01 -31.65 -104.37
N SER A 220 -23.21 -32.70 -103.56
CA SER A 220 -23.46 -34.06 -104.06
C SER A 220 -24.77 -34.21 -104.85
N PHE A 221 -25.81 -33.42 -104.54
CA PHE A 221 -27.01 -33.34 -105.39
C PHE A 221 -26.72 -32.65 -106.74
N VAL A 222 -25.88 -31.61 -106.77
CA VAL A 222 -25.45 -30.95 -108.02
C VAL A 222 -24.56 -31.89 -108.84
N GLU A 223 -23.64 -32.64 -108.21
CA GLU A 223 -22.83 -33.68 -108.86
C GLU A 223 -23.73 -34.73 -109.53
N LEU A 224 -24.72 -35.26 -108.80
CA LEU A 224 -25.72 -36.19 -109.35
C LEU A 224 -26.56 -35.55 -110.48
N GLN A 225 -26.87 -34.25 -110.38
CA GLN A 225 -27.56 -33.52 -111.44
C GLN A 225 -26.65 -33.25 -112.66
N THR A 226 -25.33 -33.22 -112.50
CA THR A 226 -24.39 -33.17 -113.64
C THR A 226 -24.22 -34.55 -114.26
N THR A 227 -24.08 -35.63 -113.49
CA THR A 227 -23.99 -36.99 -114.08
C THR A 227 -25.27 -37.37 -114.81
N LEU A 228 -26.47 -37.06 -114.30
CA LEU A 228 -27.71 -37.25 -115.06
C LEU A 228 -27.76 -36.42 -116.36
N ARG A 229 -27.19 -35.22 -116.39
CA ARG A 229 -27.09 -34.43 -117.64
C ARG A 229 -26.11 -35.05 -118.63
N GLU A 230 -24.99 -35.58 -118.14
CA GLU A 230 -23.99 -36.28 -118.95
C GLU A 230 -24.50 -37.62 -119.49
N GLU A 231 -25.25 -38.38 -118.68
CA GLU A 231 -25.96 -39.58 -119.14
C GLU A 231 -27.04 -39.22 -120.18
N LEU A 232 -27.78 -38.12 -120.00
CA LEU A 232 -28.75 -37.65 -120.99
C LEU A 232 -28.10 -37.19 -122.30
N THR A 233 -26.93 -36.54 -122.28
CA THR A 233 -26.19 -36.20 -123.51
C THR A 233 -25.50 -37.41 -124.14
N GLN A 234 -25.07 -38.40 -123.35
CA GLN A 234 -24.63 -39.70 -123.85
C GLN A 234 -25.78 -40.46 -124.51
N LEU A 235 -26.97 -40.52 -123.91
CA LEU A 235 -28.17 -41.12 -124.51
C LEU A 235 -28.64 -40.34 -125.74
N ALA A 236 -28.52 -39.01 -125.76
CA ALA A 236 -28.84 -38.19 -126.92
C ALA A 236 -27.86 -38.43 -128.09
N SER A 237 -26.55 -38.51 -127.83
CA SER A 237 -25.53 -38.80 -128.85
C SER A 237 -25.52 -40.28 -129.29
N GLN A 238 -25.88 -41.22 -128.40
CA GLN A 238 -26.19 -42.59 -128.78
C GLN A 238 -27.43 -42.64 -129.68
N ARG A 239 -28.50 -41.91 -129.37
CA ARG A 239 -29.68 -41.76 -130.24
C ARG A 239 -29.35 -41.09 -131.56
N GLU A 240 -28.48 -40.09 -131.59
CA GLU A 240 -28.03 -39.46 -132.85
C GLU A 240 -27.20 -40.44 -133.68
N MET A 241 -26.27 -41.20 -133.05
CA MET A 241 -25.50 -42.22 -133.76
C MET A 241 -26.38 -43.40 -134.22
N LEU A 242 -27.44 -43.74 -133.46
CA LEU A 242 -28.46 -44.69 -133.89
C LEU A 242 -29.31 -44.12 -135.03
N ALA A 243 -29.73 -42.85 -134.99
CA ALA A 243 -30.46 -42.20 -136.08
C ALA A 243 -29.61 -42.05 -137.35
N VAL A 244 -28.28 -41.87 -137.22
CA VAL A 244 -27.33 -41.93 -138.34
C VAL A 244 -27.19 -43.36 -138.88
N LYS A 245 -27.20 -44.39 -138.01
CA LYS A 245 -27.23 -45.80 -138.43
C LYS A 245 -28.56 -46.16 -139.09
N GLU A 246 -29.70 -45.78 -138.51
CA GLU A 246 -31.04 -45.89 -139.10
C GLU A 246 -31.11 -45.16 -140.42
N LYS A 247 -30.51 -43.97 -140.57
CA LYS A 247 -30.42 -43.29 -141.86
C LYS A 247 -29.54 -44.06 -142.86
N SER A 248 -28.43 -44.64 -142.43
CA SER A 248 -27.60 -45.50 -143.28
C SER A 248 -28.29 -46.83 -143.62
N LEU A 249 -29.16 -47.33 -142.74
CA LEU A 249 -30.01 -48.49 -142.95
C LEU A 249 -31.19 -48.15 -143.85
N LEU A 250 -31.79 -46.96 -143.76
CA LEU A 250 -32.83 -46.44 -144.65
C LEU A 250 -32.28 -46.14 -146.04
N ASP A 251 -31.03 -45.69 -146.15
CA ASP A 251 -30.34 -45.54 -147.44
C ASP A 251 -29.90 -46.92 -147.98
N ALA A 252 -29.48 -47.86 -147.13
CA ALA A 252 -29.28 -49.26 -147.52
C ALA A 252 -30.60 -49.97 -147.89
N GLU A 253 -31.72 -49.62 -147.26
CA GLU A 253 -33.08 -50.06 -147.58
C GLU A 253 -33.59 -49.35 -148.83
N LYS A 254 -33.10 -48.16 -149.21
CA LYS A 254 -33.31 -47.63 -150.56
C LYS A 254 -32.49 -48.37 -151.60
N TYR A 255 -31.26 -48.80 -151.29
CA TYR A 255 -30.50 -49.68 -152.18
C TYR A 255 -31.10 -51.09 -152.28
N LEU A 256 -31.66 -51.62 -151.19
CA LEU A 256 -32.36 -52.91 -151.17
C LEU A 256 -33.78 -52.79 -151.73
N ALA A 257 -34.49 -51.68 -151.57
CA ALA A 257 -35.77 -51.41 -152.23
C ALA A 257 -35.58 -51.16 -153.73
N ALA A 258 -34.51 -50.47 -154.16
CA ALA A 258 -34.09 -50.45 -155.56
C ALA A 258 -33.71 -51.86 -156.10
N ALA A 259 -33.52 -52.85 -155.22
CA ALA A 259 -33.35 -54.26 -155.54
C ALA A 259 -34.57 -55.16 -155.18
N LEU A 260 -35.64 -54.61 -154.59
CA LEU A 260 -36.84 -55.32 -154.12
C LEU A 260 -38.16 -54.72 -154.64
N GLU A 261 -38.13 -53.57 -155.33
CA GLU A 261 -39.09 -53.27 -156.40
C GLU A 261 -38.93 -54.27 -157.57
N ALA A 262 -37.82 -55.03 -157.60
CA ALA A 262 -37.62 -56.23 -158.40
C ALA A 262 -38.10 -57.54 -157.70
N GLY A 263 -38.73 -57.47 -156.52
CA GLY A 263 -39.09 -58.64 -155.71
C GLY A 263 -39.86 -58.30 -154.43
N GLY A 264 -41.04 -57.68 -154.57
CA GLY A 264 -41.79 -57.12 -153.43
C GLY A 264 -42.55 -58.15 -152.59
N LEU A 265 -42.67 -57.88 -151.29
CA LEU A 265 -43.66 -58.46 -150.38
C LEU A 265 -43.83 -57.54 -149.15
N GLU A 266 -44.89 -57.73 -148.37
CA GLU A 266 -45.46 -56.74 -147.45
C GLU A 266 -45.08 -56.96 -145.96
N LEU A 267 -45.27 -55.90 -145.15
CA LEU A 267 -45.84 -55.83 -143.77
C LEU A 267 -45.92 -57.13 -142.91
N PRO A 268 -45.73 -57.06 -141.55
CA PRO A 268 -46.60 -56.19 -140.72
C PRO A 268 -46.10 -55.68 -139.34
N THR A 269 -47.03 -54.93 -138.73
CA THR A 269 -47.26 -54.36 -137.37
C THR A 269 -46.78 -55.10 -136.09
N GLU A 270 -46.50 -54.30 -135.04
CA GLU A 270 -47.04 -54.28 -133.63
C GLU A 270 -47.59 -55.58 -132.95
N PRO A 271 -47.58 -55.73 -131.58
CA PRO A 271 -48.04 -54.69 -130.63
C PRO A 271 -47.48 -54.66 -129.16
N GLU A 272 -48.03 -53.72 -128.37
CA GLU A 272 -48.44 -53.71 -126.93
C GLU A 272 -47.96 -54.84 -125.98
N GLU A 273 -47.39 -54.57 -124.79
CA GLU A 273 -47.89 -53.92 -123.54
C GLU A 273 -48.54 -54.90 -122.53
N ALA A 274 -47.97 -54.97 -121.29
CA ALA A 274 -48.60 -55.51 -120.08
C ALA A 274 -47.87 -55.04 -118.80
N ALA A 275 -48.56 -54.94 -117.65
CA ALA A 275 -48.06 -54.28 -116.42
C ALA A 275 -47.92 -55.21 -115.16
N PRO A 276 -48.27 -54.84 -113.89
CA PRO A 276 -47.35 -54.60 -112.75
C PRO A 276 -47.63 -55.55 -111.52
N PRO A 277 -47.27 -55.35 -110.20
CA PRO A 277 -46.70 -54.19 -109.47
C PRO A 277 -45.57 -54.51 -108.39
N PRO A 278 -45.64 -54.36 -107.02
CA PRO A 278 -44.46 -54.11 -106.13
C PRO A 278 -44.40 -55.10 -104.90
N PRO A 279 -44.11 -54.80 -103.58
CA PRO A 279 -43.40 -53.74 -102.82
C PRO A 279 -42.28 -54.24 -101.78
N PRO A 280 -42.25 -54.01 -100.42
CA PRO A 280 -41.48 -52.96 -99.66
C PRO A 280 -40.58 -53.38 -98.41
N ILE A 281 -40.17 -52.37 -97.57
CA ILE A 281 -39.54 -52.31 -96.18
C ILE A 281 -38.03 -52.70 -95.98
N VAL A 282 -37.26 -52.42 -94.88
CA VAL A 282 -37.50 -52.26 -93.40
C VAL A 282 -36.71 -51.08 -92.70
N GLU A 283 -36.07 -51.23 -91.51
CA GLU A 283 -35.55 -50.13 -90.61
C GLU A 283 -34.21 -50.40 -89.84
N ARG A 284 -33.64 -49.36 -89.16
CA ARG A 284 -33.11 -49.25 -87.74
C ARG A 284 -31.60 -49.03 -87.34
N PRO A 285 -31.28 -48.10 -86.39
CA PRO A 285 -29.96 -47.92 -85.67
C PRO A 285 -30.12 -47.70 -84.10
N PRO A 286 -29.29 -46.99 -83.24
CA PRO A 286 -27.83 -46.64 -83.09
C PRO A 286 -27.20 -46.69 -81.62
N ARG A 287 -25.91 -46.27 -81.45
CA ARG A 287 -25.18 -45.56 -80.29
C ARG A 287 -24.20 -46.25 -79.25
N PRO A 288 -23.23 -45.48 -78.61
CA PRO A 288 -22.07 -45.90 -77.73
C PRO A 288 -22.11 -45.24 -76.27
N PRO A 289 -21.05 -44.80 -75.47
CA PRO A 289 -19.54 -44.89 -75.46
C PRO A 289 -18.72 -44.94 -74.08
N THR A 290 -17.38 -45.21 -74.11
CA THR A 290 -16.26 -44.74 -73.17
C THR A 290 -16.25 -45.11 -71.63
N PRO A 291 -15.28 -44.74 -70.73
CA PRO A 291 -13.92 -44.10 -70.77
C PRO A 291 -12.81 -44.84 -69.91
N SER A 292 -11.68 -44.19 -69.52
CA SER A 292 -10.60 -44.78 -68.64
C SER A 292 -9.74 -43.78 -67.79
N GLN A 293 -9.50 -44.12 -66.51
CA GLN A 293 -8.39 -43.76 -65.57
C GLN A 293 -8.15 -42.31 -65.02
N ALA A 294 -7.34 -42.23 -63.94
CA ALA A 294 -7.00 -41.11 -63.02
C ALA A 294 -5.66 -41.45 -62.26
N PRO A 295 -5.16 -40.81 -61.16
CA PRO A 295 -5.46 -39.54 -60.44
C PRO A 295 -4.20 -38.60 -60.49
N PRO A 296 -3.45 -38.07 -59.46
CA PRO A 296 -3.54 -37.93 -57.97
C PRO A 296 -3.43 -36.45 -57.46
N ALA A 297 -2.78 -36.19 -56.29
CA ALA A 297 -2.57 -34.88 -55.60
C ALA A 297 -1.31 -34.94 -54.66
N PRO A 298 -1.17 -34.19 -53.53
CA PRO A 298 -0.92 -32.75 -53.31
C PRO A 298 0.40 -32.43 -52.53
N ALA A 299 0.77 -31.15 -52.33
CA ALA A 299 1.77 -30.70 -51.33
C ALA A 299 1.58 -29.21 -50.90
N SER A 300 2.30 -28.79 -49.84
CA SER A 300 2.19 -27.47 -49.15
C SER A 300 3.56 -26.89 -48.78
N GLU A 301 3.71 -25.58 -48.61
CA GLU A 301 4.98 -24.99 -48.11
C GLU A 301 4.82 -23.65 -47.34
N THR A 302 5.76 -23.35 -46.44
CA THR A 302 5.76 -22.16 -45.55
C THR A 302 7.18 -21.71 -45.14
N LEU A 303 7.60 -20.50 -45.49
CA LEU A 303 8.80 -19.76 -45.03
C LEU A 303 8.44 -18.25 -45.02
N ARG A 304 8.63 -17.44 -43.97
CA ARG A 304 9.82 -17.00 -43.18
C ARG A 304 10.56 -15.75 -43.74
N HIS A 305 10.24 -14.61 -43.11
CA HIS A 305 11.17 -13.64 -42.48
C HIS A 305 12.07 -12.68 -43.31
N GLU A 306 12.51 -11.62 -42.61
CA GLU A 306 13.65 -10.70 -42.85
C GLU A 306 13.55 -9.48 -43.82
N LEU A 307 13.42 -8.30 -43.19
CA LEU A 307 13.98 -6.98 -43.51
C LEU A 307 13.84 -6.17 -42.19
N LEU A 308 14.87 -5.88 -41.39
CA LEU A 308 16.11 -5.08 -41.64
C LEU A 308 15.74 -3.67 -42.11
N GLU A 309 15.79 -2.70 -41.18
CA GLU A 309 16.83 -1.64 -41.11
C GLU A 309 16.43 -0.43 -42.00
N GLU A 310 16.76 0.82 -41.72
CA GLU A 310 17.68 1.46 -40.77
C GLU A 310 17.19 2.90 -40.51
N GLU A 311 17.43 3.52 -39.34
CA GLU A 311 17.81 4.96 -39.28
C GLU A 311 18.35 5.38 -37.90
N GLU A 312 19.15 6.45 -37.91
CA GLU A 312 20.20 6.69 -36.92
C GLU A 312 19.79 7.51 -35.68
N GLY A 313 20.50 7.26 -34.57
CA GLY A 313 21.34 8.33 -34.02
C GLY A 313 20.70 9.40 -33.13
N GLU A 314 20.37 9.03 -31.87
CA GLU A 314 20.52 9.99 -30.77
C GLU A 314 21.14 9.34 -29.52
N LYS A 315 21.87 10.15 -28.75
CA LYS A 315 22.57 9.70 -27.53
C LYS A 315 21.55 9.31 -26.45
N PRO A 316 21.85 8.34 -25.56
CA PRO A 316 20.92 7.92 -24.52
C PRO A 316 20.70 9.04 -23.49
N LYS A 317 19.67 9.84 -23.72
CA LYS A 317 19.00 10.69 -22.72
C LYS A 317 18.58 9.76 -21.58
N VAL A 318 19.04 9.99 -20.35
CA VAL A 318 18.81 9.05 -19.24
C VAL A 318 17.30 8.92 -19.02
N SER A 319 16.78 7.70 -19.07
CA SER A 319 15.34 7.50 -18.97
C SER A 319 14.84 7.99 -17.62
N ARG A 320 13.62 8.53 -17.61
CA ARG A 320 12.93 8.95 -16.37
C ARG A 320 12.88 7.82 -15.33
N ALA A 321 12.85 6.56 -15.78
CA ALA A 321 12.95 5.39 -14.92
C ALA A 321 14.34 5.28 -14.26
N ASP A 322 15.42 5.25 -15.05
CA ASP A 322 16.80 5.10 -14.56
C ASP A 322 17.26 6.29 -13.70
N ALA A 323 16.74 7.50 -13.99
CA ALA A 323 16.97 8.69 -13.16
C ALA A 323 16.27 8.57 -11.79
N LEU A 324 15.02 8.09 -11.79
CA LEU A 324 14.27 7.83 -10.56
C LEU A 324 14.93 6.72 -9.73
N GLU A 325 15.44 5.66 -10.37
CA GLU A 325 16.13 4.57 -9.66
C GLU A 325 17.41 5.07 -8.97
N ARG A 326 18.26 5.84 -9.67
CA ARG A 326 19.45 6.46 -9.08
C ARG A 326 19.10 7.36 -7.89
N MET A 327 18.07 8.21 -8.05
CA MET A 327 17.60 9.07 -6.97
C MET A 327 17.06 8.29 -5.77
N THR A 328 16.36 7.17 -5.98
CA THR A 328 15.89 6.29 -4.89
C THR A 328 17.07 5.66 -4.15
N ARG A 329 18.07 5.15 -4.87
CA ARG A 329 19.31 4.61 -4.26
C ARG A 329 20.05 5.70 -3.46
N ALA A 330 20.15 6.92 -3.98
CA ALA A 330 20.75 8.06 -3.27
C ALA A 330 19.96 8.49 -2.01
N LEU A 331 18.62 8.42 -2.06
CA LEU A 331 17.74 8.65 -0.90
C LEU A 331 17.95 7.61 0.21
N GLU A 332 18.03 6.33 -0.15
CA GLU A 332 18.20 5.24 0.81
C GLU A 332 19.58 5.24 1.47
N THR A 333 20.64 5.48 0.70
CA THR A 333 22.00 5.60 1.24
C THR A 333 22.16 6.85 2.10
N ALA A 334 21.60 8.00 1.70
CA ALA A 334 21.59 9.22 2.52
C ALA A 334 20.80 9.04 3.84
N LYS A 335 19.68 8.32 3.80
CA LYS A 335 18.92 7.94 5.01
C LYS A 335 19.76 7.03 5.91
N ARG A 336 20.39 5.99 5.36
CA ARG A 336 21.26 5.08 6.11
C ARG A 336 22.45 5.79 6.74
N ALA A 337 23.04 6.77 6.06
CA ALA A 337 24.13 7.60 6.58
C ALA A 337 23.67 8.56 7.70
N ARG A 338 22.47 9.14 7.59
CA ARG A 338 21.84 9.91 8.67
C ARG A 338 21.62 9.03 9.91
N ASP A 339 21.13 7.81 9.70
CA ASP A 339 20.75 6.89 10.77
C ASP A 339 21.97 6.26 11.46
N THR A 340 23.17 6.30 10.83
CA THR A 340 24.48 6.06 11.47
C THR A 340 25.14 7.33 12.02
N GLY A 341 24.41 8.46 12.12
CA GLY A 341 24.87 9.68 12.78
C GLY A 341 25.79 10.58 11.95
N ARG A 342 25.97 10.33 10.64
CA ARG A 342 26.79 11.21 9.78
C ARG A 342 26.12 12.57 9.57
N ASN A 343 26.95 13.61 9.43
CA ASN A 343 26.46 14.94 9.08
C ASN A 343 26.01 15.02 7.61
N VAL A 344 24.74 14.71 7.37
CA VAL A 344 24.10 14.73 6.03
C VAL A 344 23.61 16.14 5.61
N SER A 345 24.12 17.22 6.20
CA SER A 345 23.59 18.57 5.96
C SER A 345 23.75 19.05 4.51
N ASP A 346 24.89 18.78 3.89
CA ASP A 346 25.19 19.19 2.51
C ASP A 346 24.61 18.20 1.49
N ILE A 347 24.67 16.90 1.80
CA ILE A 347 23.92 15.84 1.09
C ILE A 347 22.42 16.18 0.99
N ARG A 348 21.79 16.75 2.03
CA ARG A 348 20.40 17.22 1.98
C ARG A 348 20.19 18.42 1.04
N LYS A 349 21.20 19.28 0.83
CA LYS A 349 21.14 20.39 -0.14
C LYS A 349 21.23 19.84 -1.57
N ALA A 350 22.25 19.01 -1.83
CA ALA A 350 22.44 18.34 -3.12
C ALA A 350 21.21 17.51 -3.50
N LEU A 351 20.64 16.73 -2.57
CA LEU A 351 19.45 15.91 -2.83
C LEU A 351 18.19 16.76 -3.08
N LYS A 352 18.07 17.94 -2.46
CA LYS A 352 17.02 18.91 -2.78
C LYS A 352 17.19 19.51 -4.19
N GLN A 353 18.43 19.74 -4.63
CA GLN A 353 18.74 20.22 -5.99
C GLN A 353 18.50 19.12 -7.03
N ALA A 354 18.93 17.88 -6.77
CA ALA A 354 18.64 16.71 -7.62
C ALA A 354 17.13 16.51 -7.80
N ARG A 355 16.35 16.66 -6.72
CA ARG A 355 14.89 16.61 -6.79
C ARG A 355 14.29 17.75 -7.61
N ALA A 356 14.76 18.99 -7.44
CA ALA A 356 14.30 20.11 -8.24
C ALA A 356 14.57 19.91 -9.75
N ALA A 357 15.73 19.36 -10.10
CA ALA A 357 16.09 18.99 -11.48
C ALA A 357 15.24 17.84 -12.05
N PHE A 358 14.84 16.87 -11.21
CA PHE A 358 13.91 15.82 -11.63
C PHE A 358 12.48 16.35 -11.82
N GLU A 359 12.08 17.34 -11.02
CA GLU A 359 10.77 18.01 -11.10
C GLU A 359 10.69 19.03 -12.26
N SER A 360 11.81 19.58 -12.75
CA SER A 360 11.88 20.34 -14.01
C SER A 360 11.94 19.46 -15.26
N GLY A 361 12.28 18.18 -15.12
CA GLY A 361 12.41 17.22 -16.23
C GLY A 361 13.84 17.05 -16.77
N ASP A 362 14.84 17.66 -16.14
CA ASP A 362 16.25 17.61 -16.53
C ASP A 362 16.93 16.32 -16.02
N TYR A 363 16.40 15.16 -16.43
CA TYR A 363 16.75 13.83 -15.89
C TYR A 363 18.26 13.50 -15.94
N ASP A 364 18.98 13.98 -16.95
CA ASP A 364 20.44 13.84 -17.05
C ASP A 364 21.17 14.55 -15.89
N THR A 365 20.68 15.71 -15.46
CA THR A 365 21.29 16.49 -14.37
C THR A 365 20.88 15.94 -12.99
N ALA A 366 19.62 15.52 -12.84
CA ALA A 366 19.15 14.80 -11.65
C ALA A 366 19.93 13.50 -11.42
N SER A 367 20.24 12.76 -12.49
CA SER A 367 21.05 11.54 -12.42
C SER A 367 22.48 11.82 -12.00
N ARG A 368 23.14 12.82 -12.59
CA ARG A 368 24.52 13.21 -12.20
C ARG A 368 24.60 13.64 -10.74
N LEU A 369 23.63 14.42 -10.25
CA LEU A 369 23.59 14.82 -8.84
C LEU A 369 23.31 13.62 -7.91
N ALA A 370 22.52 12.64 -8.33
CA ALA A 370 22.31 11.40 -7.57
C ALA A 370 23.58 10.53 -7.52
N ASP A 371 24.30 10.40 -8.64
CA ASP A 371 25.57 9.68 -8.71
C ASP A 371 26.70 10.40 -7.93
N GLU A 372 26.67 11.74 -7.88
CA GLU A 372 27.56 12.57 -7.04
C GLU A 372 27.29 12.36 -5.55
N ILE A 373 26.02 12.37 -5.12
CA ILE A 373 25.62 12.07 -3.73
C ILE A 373 26.03 10.65 -3.32
N LEU A 374 25.84 9.66 -4.20
CA LEU A 374 26.30 8.28 -3.96
C LEU A 374 27.81 8.23 -3.79
N ARG A 375 28.56 8.93 -4.65
CA ARG A 375 30.02 9.02 -4.58
C ARG A 375 30.52 9.70 -3.31
N GLU A 376 29.89 10.78 -2.84
CA GLU A 376 30.23 11.42 -1.55
C GLU A 376 29.98 10.47 -0.36
N LEU A 377 28.88 9.71 -0.40
CA LEU A 377 28.50 8.77 0.66
C LEU A 377 29.41 7.53 0.73
N GLU A 378 29.91 7.07 -0.42
CA GLU A 378 30.84 5.93 -0.55
C GLU A 378 32.30 6.32 -0.32
N ALA A 379 32.74 7.50 -0.80
CA ALA A 379 34.13 7.95 -0.68
C ALA A 379 34.57 8.22 0.76
N VAL A 380 33.62 8.48 1.67
CA VAL A 380 33.88 8.50 3.12
C VAL A 380 33.65 7.10 3.67
N PRO A 381 34.69 6.32 4.04
CA PRO A 381 34.51 4.98 4.58
C PRO A 381 33.77 5.00 5.92
N ILE A 382 32.99 3.95 6.20
CA ILE A 382 32.28 3.79 7.46
C ILE A 382 33.27 3.28 8.52
N PRO A 383 33.55 4.03 9.61
CA PRO A 383 34.24 3.46 10.76
C PRO A 383 33.34 2.35 11.34
N ARG A 384 33.92 1.16 11.52
CA ARG A 384 33.24 -0.03 12.07
C ARG A 384 33.30 -0.04 13.59
#